data_AF-A0A969UHP8-F1
#
_entry.id   AF-A0A969UHP8-F1
#
_cell.length_a   1.000
_cell.length_b   1.000
_cell.length_c   1.000
_cell.angle_alpha   90.00
_cell.angle_beta   90.00
_cell.angle_gamma   90.00
#
_symmetry.space_group_name_H-M   'P 1'
#
loop_
_entity.id
_entity.type
_entity.pdbx_description
1 polymer ?
#
loop_
_entity_poly.entity_id
_entity_poly.type
_entity_poly.pdbx_seq_one_letter_code
_entity_poly.pdbx_strand_id
1 'polypeptide(L)'
;MFDRKALAYRSDGKLIIRGEDTAQAKQSTWQNIALNAFQIKDAKLGQAQVNLKGILPSLQVRDIQSIAKDSVYVVDEIQFQPAGKLTIKVTPSDR
;
A
#
# COMPACT_ATOMS: atom_id res chain seq x y z
N MET A 1 -26.39 9.05 -20.24
CA MET A 1 -26.68 9.23 -18.79
C MET A 1 -26.96 7.84 -18.25
N PHE A 2 -26.02 7.23 -17.51
CA PHE A 2 -26.18 5.87 -17.00
C PHE A 2 -26.57 5.93 -15.52
N ASP A 3 -27.64 5.21 -15.17
CA ASP A 3 -28.22 5.17 -13.81
C ASP A 3 -27.24 4.60 -12.78
N ARG A 4 -26.94 5.38 -11.73
CA ARG A 4 -25.94 5.08 -10.68
C ARG A 4 -26.43 4.13 -9.58
N LYS A 5 -27.45 3.29 -9.83
CA LYS A 5 -28.04 2.42 -8.79
C LYS A 5 -28.34 0.99 -9.25
N ALA A 6 -27.59 0.45 -10.19
CA ALA A 6 -27.68 -0.97 -10.52
C ALA A 6 -27.00 -1.81 -9.43
N LEU A 7 -27.79 -2.53 -8.64
CA LEU A 7 -27.32 -3.56 -7.71
C LEU A 7 -26.71 -4.72 -8.51
N ALA A 8 -25.47 -5.08 -8.21
CA ALA A 8 -24.79 -6.22 -8.84
C ALA A 8 -24.38 -7.23 -7.76
N TYR A 9 -24.48 -8.52 -8.07
CA TYR A 9 -24.14 -9.59 -7.12
C TYR A 9 -22.83 -10.24 -7.55
N ARG A 10 -21.91 -10.48 -6.60
CA ARG A 10 -20.78 -11.40 -6.82
C ARG A 10 -21.27 -12.85 -6.74
N SER A 11 -20.50 -13.76 -7.32
CA SER A 11 -20.77 -15.21 -7.34
C SER A 11 -20.84 -15.86 -5.94
N ASP A 12 -20.50 -15.13 -4.88
CA ASP A 12 -20.65 -15.52 -3.47
C ASP A 12 -21.94 -14.98 -2.81
N GLY A 13 -22.83 -14.35 -3.58
CA GLY A 13 -24.12 -13.83 -3.12
C GLY A 13 -24.04 -12.49 -2.39
N LYS A 14 -22.87 -11.83 -2.31
CA LYS A 14 -22.77 -10.51 -1.70
C LYS A 14 -23.27 -9.41 -2.65
N LEU A 15 -24.12 -8.54 -2.10
CA LEU A 15 -24.74 -7.41 -2.77
C LEU A 15 -23.72 -6.27 -2.89
N ILE A 16 -23.49 -5.78 -4.11
CA ILE A 16 -22.58 -4.67 -4.41
C ILE A 16 -23.37 -3.51 -4.96
N ILE A 17 -23.20 -2.34 -4.35
CA ILE A 17 -23.71 -1.08 -4.85
C ILE A 17 -22.68 -0.50 -5.83
N ARG A 18 -23.06 -0.39 -7.10
CA ARG A 18 -22.18 0.17 -8.14
C ARG A 18 -21.99 1.67 -7.89
N GLY A 19 -20.89 2.02 -7.24
CA GLY A 19 -20.59 3.35 -6.69
C GLY A 19 -19.88 3.31 -5.34
N GLU A 20 -19.84 2.13 -4.70
CA GLU A 20 -18.94 1.85 -3.59
C GLU A 20 -17.57 1.49 -4.17
N ASP A 21 -16.63 2.40 -4.01
CA ASP A 21 -15.23 2.27 -4.39
C ASP A 21 -14.65 1.07 -3.61
N THR A 22 -14.71 -0.11 -4.20
CA THR A 22 -14.29 -1.37 -3.55
C THR A 22 -12.77 -1.53 -3.54
N ALA A 23 -12.02 -0.55 -4.04
CA ALA A 23 -10.64 -0.33 -3.69
C ALA A 23 -10.58 0.46 -2.38
N GLN A 24 -10.91 -0.17 -1.25
CA GLN A 24 -10.36 0.30 0.02
C GLN A 24 -8.84 0.09 -0.09
N ALA A 25 -8.12 1.08 -0.60
CA ALA A 25 -6.68 1.17 -0.51
C ALA A 25 -6.32 1.21 0.98
N LYS A 26 -6.18 0.03 1.59
CA LYS A 26 -5.96 -0.06 3.03
C LYS A 26 -4.56 0.44 3.32
N GLN A 27 -4.51 1.57 4.02
CA GLN A 27 -3.27 2.11 4.54
C GLN A 27 -2.53 1.02 5.33
N SER A 28 -1.26 0.85 5.02
CA SER A 28 -0.36 -0.11 5.65
C SER A 28 0.71 0.63 6.43
N THR A 29 1.04 0.14 7.62
CA THR A 29 2.13 0.69 8.44
C THR A 29 3.27 -0.31 8.51
N TRP A 30 4.44 0.09 8.03
CA TRP A 30 5.67 -0.70 8.09
C TRP A 30 6.58 -0.13 9.18
N GLN A 31 6.76 -0.89 10.27
CA GLN A 31 7.49 -0.44 11.45
C GLN A 31 8.85 -1.12 11.57
N ASN A 32 9.73 -0.59 12.42
CA ASN A 32 11.05 -1.17 12.71
C ASN A 32 11.94 -1.33 11.47
N ILE A 33 11.75 -0.50 10.45
CA ILE A 33 12.60 -0.50 9.26
C ILE A 33 13.95 0.08 9.68
N ALA A 34 15.03 -0.66 9.50
CA ALA A 34 16.37 -0.13 9.75
C ALA A 34 16.68 0.99 8.72
N LEU A 35 17.35 2.06 9.16
CA LEU A 35 17.68 3.20 8.29
C LEU A 35 18.43 2.80 7.01
N ASN A 36 19.25 1.74 7.08
CA ASN A 36 19.98 1.19 5.93
C ASN A 36 19.11 0.38 4.95
N ALA A 37 17.86 0.06 5.32
CA ALA A 37 16.89 -0.61 4.46
C ALA A 37 16.06 0.40 3.63
N PHE A 38 16.21 1.70 3.87
CA PHE A 38 15.59 2.78 3.11
C PHE A 38 16.63 3.49 2.23
N GLN A 39 16.32 3.66 0.95
CA GLN A 39 17.18 4.34 0.00
C GLN A 39 16.38 5.31 -0.87
N ILE A 40 16.81 6.56 -0.93
CA ILE A 40 16.29 7.51 -1.93
C ILE A 40 16.85 7.12 -3.30
N LYS A 41 15.97 6.90 -4.28
CA LYS A 41 16.35 6.56 -5.66
C LYS A 41 16.46 7.79 -6.52
N ASP A 42 15.43 8.64 -6.49
CA ASP A 42 15.41 9.93 -7.16
C ASP A 42 14.68 10.94 -6.28
N ALA A 43 15.45 11.85 -5.68
CA ALA A 43 14.91 12.91 -4.84
C ALA A 43 14.08 13.93 -5.62
N LYS A 44 14.38 14.15 -6.91
CA LYS A 44 13.64 15.11 -7.75
C LYS A 44 12.25 14.59 -8.11
N LEU A 45 12.10 13.27 -8.21
CA LEU A 45 10.84 12.60 -8.50
C LEU A 45 10.12 12.08 -7.24
N GLY A 46 10.70 12.31 -6.04
CA GLY A 46 10.13 11.80 -4.79
C GLY A 46 10.14 10.26 -4.68
N GLN A 47 11.06 9.58 -5.37
CA GLN A 47 11.11 8.11 -5.42
C GLN A 47 12.10 7.55 -4.40
N ALA A 48 11.65 6.54 -3.66
CA ALA A 48 12.46 5.80 -2.70
C ALA A 48 12.21 4.28 -2.84
N GLN A 49 13.19 3.50 -2.42
CA GLN A 49 13.11 2.05 -2.29
C GLN A 49 13.24 1.67 -0.82
N VAL A 50 12.40 0.74 -0.37
CA VAL A 50 12.51 0.11 0.94
C VAL A 50 12.67 -1.40 0.80
N ASN A 51 13.59 -1.99 1.56
CA ASN A 51 13.73 -3.44 1.65
C ASN A 51 12.97 -3.95 2.88
N LEU A 52 11.87 -4.67 2.67
CA LEU A 52 11.01 -5.20 3.73
C LEU A 52 11.38 -6.62 4.19
N LYS A 53 12.43 -7.22 3.62
CA LYS A 53 12.84 -8.60 3.93
C LYS A 53 13.25 -8.70 5.41
N GLY A 54 12.61 -9.60 6.15
CA GLY A 54 12.89 -9.80 7.58
C GLY A 54 12.28 -8.75 8.51
N ILE A 55 11.58 -7.75 7.97
CA ILE A 55 10.83 -6.74 8.73
C ILE A 55 9.35 -7.14 8.82
N LEU A 56 8.79 -7.64 7.72
CA LEU A 56 7.42 -8.13 7.68
C LEU A 56 7.38 -9.67 7.59
N PRO A 57 6.33 -10.31 8.13
CA PRO A 57 6.05 -11.72 7.87
C PRO A 57 6.01 -12.01 6.37
N SER A 58 6.50 -13.18 5.95
CA SER A 58 6.60 -13.57 4.54
C SER A 58 5.26 -13.49 3.79
N LEU A 59 4.15 -13.78 4.47
CA LEU A 59 2.79 -13.62 3.93
C LEU A 59 2.47 -12.16 3.58
N GLN A 60 2.76 -11.22 4.48
CA GLN A 60 2.54 -9.78 4.23
C GLN A 60 3.44 -9.26 3.10
N VAL A 61 4.68 -9.75 3.02
CA VAL A 61 5.58 -9.39 1.90
C VAL A 61 4.99 -9.86 0.57
N ARG A 62 4.40 -11.07 0.51
CA ARG A 62 3.73 -11.57 -0.69
C ARG A 62 2.50 -10.76 -1.07
N ASP A 63 1.71 -10.34 -0.09
CA ASP A 63 0.53 -9.50 -0.33
C ASP A 63 0.92 -8.13 -0.91
N ILE A 64 1.94 -7.50 -0.31
CA ILE A 64 2.52 -6.23 -0.81
C ILE A 64 3.07 -6.41 -2.22
N GLN A 65 3.80 -7.51 -2.48
CA GLN A 65 4.31 -7.82 -3.82
C GLN A 65 3.20 -8.06 -4.83
N SER A 66 2.08 -8.66 -4.42
CA SER A 66 0.93 -8.86 -5.30
C SER A 66 0.30 -7.53 -5.70
N ILE A 67 0.19 -6.57 -4.78
CA ILE A 67 -0.34 -5.24 -5.05
C ILE A 67 0.64 -4.41 -5.88
N ALA A 68 1.93 -4.47 -5.57
CA ALA A 68 2.97 -3.70 -6.26
C ALA A 68 3.19 -4.09 -7.74
N LYS A 69 2.59 -5.20 -8.21
CA LYS A 69 2.57 -5.56 -9.64
C LYS A 69 1.82 -4.51 -10.46
N ASP A 70 0.65 -4.11 -9.96
CA ASP A 70 -0.31 -3.28 -10.68
C ASP A 70 -0.42 -1.86 -10.10
N SER A 71 0.06 -1.65 -8.87
CA SER A 71 -0.01 -0.38 -8.14
C SER A 71 1.37 0.10 -7.67
N VAL A 72 1.44 1.36 -7.24
CA VAL A 72 2.56 1.92 -6.47
C VAL A 72 2.12 2.20 -5.03
N TYR A 73 3.05 2.21 -4.09
CA TYR A 73 2.76 2.67 -2.74
C TYR A 73 3.15 4.15 -2.63
N VAL A 74 2.17 4.99 -2.29
CA VAL A 74 2.40 6.38 -1.92
C VAL A 74 2.70 6.42 -0.43
N VAL A 75 3.73 7.18 -0.06
CA VAL A 75 4.10 7.37 1.34
C VAL A 75 3.26 8.51 1.91
N ASP A 76 2.47 8.20 2.92
CA ASP A 76 1.68 9.19 3.65
C ASP A 76 2.53 9.85 4.75
N GLU A 77 3.37 9.07 5.41
CA GLU A 77 4.17 9.53 6.55
C GLU A 77 5.45 8.71 6.72
N ILE A 78 6.56 9.38 7.05
CA ILE A 78 7.80 8.76 7.52
C ILE A 78 8.14 9.31 8.91
N GLN A 79 8.24 8.42 9.88
CA GLN A 79 8.68 8.74 11.24
C GLN A 79 10.07 8.17 11.48
N PHE A 80 11.01 9.04 11.86
CA PHE A 80 12.34 8.65 12.29
C PHE A 80 12.31 8.31 13.79
N GLN A 81 12.70 7.09 14.12
CA GLN A 81 12.74 6.59 15.49
C GLN A 81 14.18 6.61 16.01
N PRO A 82 14.36 6.74 17.34
CA PRO A 82 15.66 6.51 17.97
C PRO A 82 16.26 5.14 17.60
N ALA A 83 17.57 5.01 17.77
CA ALA A 83 18.33 3.79 17.44
C ALA A 83 18.34 3.40 15.94
N GLY A 84 18.19 4.38 15.04
CA GLY A 84 18.40 4.15 13.61
C GLY A 84 17.25 3.41 12.93
N LYS A 85 16.01 3.63 13.37
CA LYS A 85 14.81 2.96 12.86
C LYS A 85 13.84 3.95 12.22
N LEU A 86 12.93 3.41 11.40
CA LEU A 86 11.92 4.15 10.66
C LEU A 86 10.57 3.44 10.78
N THR A 87 9.51 4.21 10.80
CA THR A 87 8.15 3.74 10.51
C THR A 87 7.62 4.48 9.30
N ILE A 88 7.06 3.74 8.34
CA ILE A 88 6.49 4.29 7.10
C ILE A 88 5.03 3.91 7.03
N LYS A 89 4.15 4.88 6.84
CA LYS A 89 2.75 4.66 6.48
C LYS A 89 2.60 4.84 4.99
N VAL A 90 1.94 3.87 4.34
CA VAL A 90 1.75 3.86 2.90
C VAL A 90 0.34 3.51 2.52
N THR A 91 -0.10 4.04 1.40
CA THR A 91 -1.38 3.69 0.79
C THR A 91 -1.11 3.23 -0.65
N PRO A 92 -1.65 2.08 -1.09
CA PRO A 92 -1.53 1.68 -2.48
C PRO A 92 -2.33 2.65 -3.36
N SER A 93 -1.73 3.07 -4.47
CA SER A 93 -2.33 3.91 -5.50
C SER A 93 -2.13 3.24 -6.85
N ASP A 94 -3.14 3.31 -7.71
CA ASP A 94 -3.01 2.90 -9.10
C ASP A 94 -1.91 3.72 -9.80
N ARG A 95 -1.26 3.11 -10.79
CA ARG A 95 -0.20 3.73 -11.58
C ARG A 95 -0.73 4.75 -12.59
#